data_AF-A0A1B1AYR2-F1
#
_entry.id   AF-A0A1B1AYR2-F1
#
_cell.length_a   1.000
_cell.length_b   1.000
_cell.length_c   1.000
_cell.angle_alpha   90.00
_cell.angle_beta   90.00
_cell.angle_gamma   90.00
#
_symmetry.space_group_name_H-M   'P 1'
#
loop_
_entity.id
_entity.type
_entity.pdbx_description
1 polymer ?
#
loop_
_entity_poly.entity_id
_entity_poly.type
_entity_poly.pdbx_seq_one_letter_code
_entity_poly.pdbx_strand_id
1 'polypeptide(L)'
;MRDGKPADVTVPRIWAGVDKGPVTLLTGYQTPAEIRRMGAKRLESWLSNRKVSDAAALARRAVDAAQAQVTALPGEDLGSELVARPARVMMDHREEVTELDARIEARFRQHQDAEVILSLPGMDPTLGAEFIAATGGDLSTFGGPDRLAGFAPAPWDSGSGNLRRHRASPCQGSLTAAEQTRPVCGRAALRNSCSDQHR
;
A
#
# COMPACT_ATOMS: atom_id res chain seq x y z
N MET A 1 -14.87 14.49 27.34
CA MET A 1 -14.63 13.17 26.73
C MET A 1 -15.17 13.19 25.31
N ARG A 2 -14.30 13.25 24.31
CA ARG A 2 -14.67 12.96 22.92
C ARG A 2 -14.19 11.54 22.68
N ASP A 3 -15.12 10.63 22.45
CA ASP A 3 -14.81 9.26 22.04
C ASP A 3 -14.16 9.33 20.66
N GLY A 4 -12.84 9.30 20.66
CA GLY A 4 -12.04 9.16 19.44
C GLY A 4 -12.30 7.77 18.88
N LYS A 5 -13.17 7.70 17.87
CA LYS A 5 -13.24 6.55 16.97
C LYS A 5 -11.81 6.29 16.48
N PRO A 6 -11.21 5.11 16.73
CA PRO A 6 -9.87 4.85 16.23
C PRO A 6 -9.91 5.00 14.71
N ALA A 7 -8.98 5.79 14.19
CA ALA A 7 -8.76 5.93 12.77
C ALA A 7 -8.72 4.51 12.18
N ASP A 8 -9.54 4.29 11.16
CA ASP A 8 -9.42 3.12 10.30
C ASP A 8 -8.02 3.19 9.69
N VAL A 9 -7.07 2.49 10.32
CA VAL A 9 -5.68 2.43 9.88
C VAL A 9 -5.75 1.70 8.55
N THR A 10 -5.81 2.48 7.48
CA THR A 10 -5.86 1.98 6.12
C THR A 10 -4.53 1.31 5.88
N VAL A 11 -4.53 -0.01 5.97
CA VAL A 11 -3.37 -0.84 5.65
C VAL A 11 -2.86 -0.39 4.28
N PRO A 12 -1.55 -0.10 4.12
CA PRO A 12 -0.96 0.30 2.86
C PRO A 12 -1.45 -0.63 1.75
N ARG A 13 -1.91 -0.01 0.66
CA ARG A 13 -2.58 -0.69 -0.47
C ARG A 13 -1.74 -1.79 -1.15
N ILE A 14 -0.47 -1.92 -0.78
CA ILE A 14 0.46 -2.96 -1.25
C ILE A 14 -0.07 -4.38 -0.93
N TRP A 15 -0.94 -4.53 0.08
CA TRP A 15 -1.58 -5.81 0.44
C TRP A 15 -3.12 -5.79 0.32
N ALA A 16 -3.70 -4.86 -0.44
CA ALA A 16 -5.15 -4.66 -0.57
C ALA A 16 -5.96 -5.85 -1.13
N GLY A 17 -5.32 -7.00 -1.39
CA GLY A 17 -5.97 -8.20 -1.93
C GLY A 17 -6.42 -9.23 -0.90
N VAL A 18 -6.01 -9.12 0.37
CA VAL A 18 -6.34 -10.15 1.38
C VAL A 18 -7.39 -9.63 2.36
N ASP A 19 -8.65 -10.00 2.11
CA ASP A 19 -9.76 -9.67 3.00
C ASP A 19 -9.61 -10.38 4.34
N LYS A 20 -9.59 -9.60 5.43
CA LYS A 20 -9.47 -10.09 6.81
C LYS A 20 -10.51 -11.16 7.13
N GLY A 21 -11.75 -10.99 6.64
CA GLY A 21 -12.89 -11.86 6.97
C GLY A 21 -12.69 -13.32 6.54
N PRO A 22 -12.51 -13.60 5.24
CA PRO A 22 -12.21 -14.93 4.73
C PRO A 22 -10.97 -15.57 5.38
N VAL A 23 -9.88 -14.84 5.55
CA VAL A 23 -8.68 -15.41 6.22
C VAL A 23 -8.97 -15.73 7.68
N THR A 24 -9.69 -14.86 8.39
CA THR A 24 -10.11 -15.12 9.78
C THR A 24 -10.95 -16.39 9.84
N LEU A 25 -11.90 -16.61 8.94
CA LEU A 25 -12.68 -17.84 8.86
C LEU A 25 -11.76 -19.08 8.74
N LEU A 26 -10.79 -19.02 7.82
CA LEU A 26 -9.80 -20.08 7.60
C LEU A 26 -8.82 -20.31 8.76
N THR A 27 -8.80 -19.47 9.80
CA THR A 27 -8.00 -19.77 11.01
C THR A 27 -8.68 -20.78 11.94
N GLY A 28 -10.01 -20.95 11.81
CA GLY A 28 -10.82 -21.77 12.73
C GLY A 28 -11.79 -22.75 12.07
N TYR A 29 -12.21 -22.52 10.83
CA TYR A 29 -13.12 -23.41 10.09
C TYR A 29 -12.69 -23.50 8.62
N GLN A 30 -12.21 -24.66 8.20
CA GLN A 30 -11.70 -24.90 6.85
C GLN A 30 -12.47 -26.00 6.12
N THR A 31 -13.25 -26.82 6.84
CA THR A 31 -14.07 -27.89 6.25
C THR A 31 -15.55 -27.50 6.15
N PRO A 32 -16.24 -27.83 5.03
CA PRO A 32 -17.69 -27.75 4.92
C PRO A 32 -18.45 -28.44 6.06
N ALA A 33 -17.96 -29.58 6.56
CA ALA A 33 -18.61 -30.31 7.65
C ALA A 33 -18.67 -29.50 8.96
N GLU A 34 -17.55 -28.87 9.35
CA GLU A 34 -17.48 -28.02 10.53
C GLU A 34 -18.32 -26.76 10.36
N ILE A 35 -18.30 -26.14 9.18
CA ILE A 35 -19.11 -24.95 8.87
C ILE A 35 -20.60 -25.27 8.97
N ARG A 36 -21.06 -26.41 8.42
CA ARG A 36 -22.44 -26.89 8.56
C ARG A 36 -22.80 -27.12 10.02
N ARG A 37 -21.92 -27.79 10.77
CA ARG A 37 -22.12 -28.07 12.21
C ARG A 37 -22.22 -26.78 13.01
N MET A 38 -21.41 -25.76 12.70
CA MET A 38 -21.43 -24.48 13.41
C MET A 38 -22.72 -23.71 13.11
N GLY A 39 -23.09 -23.62 11.84
CA GLY A 39 -24.27 -22.89 11.37
C GLY A 39 -24.11 -21.37 11.46
N ALA A 40 -24.94 -20.64 10.72
CA ALA A 40 -24.68 -19.23 10.41
C ALA A 40 -24.69 -18.29 11.63
N LYS A 41 -25.64 -18.45 12.57
CA LYS A 41 -25.72 -17.56 13.75
C LYS A 41 -24.49 -17.66 14.67
N ARG A 42 -24.02 -18.88 14.91
CA ARG A 42 -22.83 -19.10 15.76
C ARG A 42 -21.56 -18.69 15.05
N LEU A 43 -21.48 -18.95 13.74
CA LEU A 43 -20.35 -18.51 12.92
C LEU A 43 -20.26 -16.98 12.84
N GLU A 44 -21.40 -16.29 12.68
CA GLU A 44 -21.49 -14.84 12.73
C GLU A 44 -20.98 -14.31 14.07
N SER A 45 -21.46 -14.83 15.20
CA SER A 45 -20.98 -14.41 16.52
C SER A 45 -19.47 -14.63 16.68
N TRP A 46 -18.95 -15.76 16.18
CA TRP A 46 -17.53 -16.08 16.22
C TRP A 46 -16.67 -15.11 15.39
N LEU A 47 -17.16 -14.68 14.21
CA LEU A 47 -16.53 -13.70 13.33
C LEU A 47 -16.61 -12.28 13.92
N SER A 48 -17.77 -11.88 14.45
CA SER A 48 -17.98 -10.58 15.09
C SER A 48 -17.09 -10.38 16.31
N ASN A 49 -16.90 -11.42 17.13
CA ASN A 49 -15.97 -11.38 18.27
C ASN A 49 -14.51 -11.15 17.84
N ARG A 50 -14.17 -11.44 16.57
CA ARG A 50 -12.85 -11.19 15.97
C ARG A 50 -12.79 -9.90 15.14
N LYS A 51 -13.81 -9.06 15.26
CA LYS A 51 -13.90 -7.75 14.57
C LYS A 51 -13.80 -7.92 13.04
N VAL A 52 -14.49 -8.91 12.50
CA VAL A 52 -14.65 -9.08 11.05
C VAL A 52 -15.82 -8.22 10.58
N SER A 53 -15.56 -7.32 9.64
CA SER A 53 -16.61 -6.55 8.96
C SER A 53 -17.53 -7.47 8.16
N ASP A 54 -18.81 -7.14 8.06
CA ASP A 54 -19.83 -7.92 7.34
C ASP A 54 -19.91 -9.40 7.76
N ALA A 55 -19.64 -9.68 9.04
CA ALA A 55 -19.63 -11.03 9.61
C ALA A 55 -20.89 -11.85 9.29
N ALA A 56 -22.08 -11.23 9.34
CA ALA A 56 -23.35 -11.89 9.02
C ALA A 56 -23.42 -12.36 7.56
N ALA A 57 -23.03 -11.48 6.62
CA ALA A 57 -23.02 -11.79 5.19
C ALA A 57 -21.95 -12.85 4.86
N LEU A 58 -20.78 -12.77 5.48
CA LEU A 58 -19.74 -13.79 5.34
C LEU A 58 -20.19 -15.15 5.90
N ALA A 59 -20.76 -15.18 7.10
CA ALA A 59 -21.24 -16.42 7.73
C ALA A 59 -22.35 -17.07 6.90
N ARG A 60 -23.28 -16.28 6.35
CA ARG A 60 -24.32 -16.77 5.44
C ARG A 60 -23.69 -17.42 4.21
N ARG A 61 -22.83 -16.69 3.49
CA ARG A 61 -22.14 -17.18 2.29
C ARG A 61 -21.36 -18.46 2.54
N ALA A 62 -20.63 -18.53 3.67
CA ALA A 62 -19.86 -19.70 4.03
C ALA A 62 -20.74 -20.93 4.28
N VAL A 63 -21.84 -20.76 5.01
CA VAL A 63 -22.78 -21.86 5.29
C VAL A 63 -23.52 -22.31 4.04
N ASP A 64 -23.96 -21.37 3.21
CA ASP A 64 -24.66 -21.68 1.95
C ASP A 64 -23.71 -22.44 0.99
N ALA A 65 -22.45 -22.00 0.89
CA ALA A 65 -21.42 -22.72 0.13
C ALA A 65 -21.14 -24.12 0.69
N ALA A 66 -21.02 -24.25 2.01
CA ALA A 66 -20.82 -25.54 2.66
C ALA A 66 -22.02 -26.48 2.50
N GLN A 67 -23.23 -25.96 2.37
CA GLN A 67 -24.43 -26.76 2.06
C GLN A 67 -24.47 -27.19 0.59
N ALA A 68 -24.04 -26.31 -0.32
CA ALA A 68 -23.97 -26.62 -1.75
C ALA A 68 -22.87 -27.65 -2.09
N GLN A 69 -21.81 -27.73 -1.28
CA GLN A 69 -20.75 -28.73 -1.46
C GLN A 69 -21.18 -30.10 -0.91
N VAL A 70 -21.56 -30.99 -1.82
CA VAL A 70 -21.99 -32.38 -1.53
C VAL A 70 -20.86 -33.40 -1.70
N THR A 71 -19.85 -33.08 -2.52
CA THR A 71 -18.70 -33.96 -2.78
C THR A 71 -17.59 -33.72 -1.75
N ALA A 72 -17.29 -34.76 -0.95
CA ALA A 72 -16.09 -34.79 -0.12
C ALA A 72 -14.87 -35.19 -0.97
N LEU A 73 -13.74 -34.51 -0.76
CA LEU A 73 -12.50 -34.81 -1.47
C LEU A 73 -11.60 -35.70 -0.61
N PRO A 74 -10.97 -36.75 -1.19
CA PRO A 74 -9.89 -37.45 -0.50
C PRO A 74 -8.78 -36.47 -0.13
N GLY A 75 -8.48 -36.34 1.17
CA GLY A 75 -7.47 -35.42 1.70
C GLY A 75 -7.98 -34.06 2.18
N GLU A 76 -9.29 -33.85 2.27
CA GLU A 76 -9.90 -32.63 2.83
C GLU A 76 -9.37 -32.30 4.24
N ASP A 77 -9.24 -33.30 5.12
CA ASP A 77 -8.72 -33.11 6.47
C ASP A 77 -7.26 -32.61 6.46
N LEU A 78 -6.41 -33.23 5.63
CA LEU A 78 -5.02 -32.80 5.49
C LEU A 78 -4.92 -31.39 4.87
N GLY A 79 -5.75 -31.10 3.86
CA GLY A 79 -5.81 -29.77 3.25
C GLY A 79 -6.26 -28.69 4.24
N SER A 80 -7.26 -29.01 5.07
CA SER A 80 -7.76 -28.14 6.15
C SER A 80 -6.64 -27.76 7.13
N GLU A 81 -5.89 -28.74 7.62
CA GLU A 81 -4.77 -28.52 8.54
C GLU A 81 -3.66 -27.65 7.90
N LEU A 82 -3.34 -27.93 6.64
CA LEU A 82 -2.31 -27.20 5.90
C LEU A 82 -2.70 -25.74 5.62
N VAL A 83 -3.99 -25.42 5.49
CA VAL A 83 -4.47 -24.04 5.28
C VAL A 83 -4.57 -23.26 6.59
N ALA A 84 -4.91 -23.93 7.70
CA ALA A 84 -5.10 -23.27 8.98
C ALA A 84 -3.84 -22.55 9.48
N ARG A 85 -2.67 -23.18 9.30
CA ARG A 85 -1.38 -22.62 9.76
C ARG A 85 -0.98 -21.35 8.98
N PRO A 86 -0.92 -21.33 7.63
CA PRO A 86 -0.67 -20.13 6.85
C PRO A 86 -1.69 -19.01 7.13
N ALA A 87 -2.97 -19.34 7.29
CA ALA A 87 -4.00 -18.34 7.59
C ALA A 87 -3.70 -17.58 8.89
N ARG A 88 -3.22 -18.27 9.93
CA ARG A 88 -2.78 -17.63 11.18
C ARG A 88 -1.56 -16.74 10.96
N VAL A 89 -0.55 -17.25 10.27
CA VAL A 89 0.66 -16.48 9.93
C VAL A 89 0.31 -15.20 9.16
N MET A 90 -0.62 -15.27 8.20
CA MET A 90 -1.10 -14.08 7.46
C MET A 90 -1.78 -13.05 8.38
N MET A 91 -2.55 -13.50 9.37
CA MET A 91 -3.17 -12.60 10.35
C MET A 91 -2.12 -11.92 11.23
N ASP A 92 -1.13 -12.67 11.69
CA ASP A 92 -0.03 -12.13 12.51
C ASP A 92 0.77 -11.08 11.72
N HIS A 93 1.11 -11.37 10.45
CA HIS A 93 1.82 -10.40 9.58
C HIS A 93 0.98 -9.15 9.31
N ARG A 94 -0.35 -9.28 9.20
CA ARG A 94 -1.23 -8.12 9.04
C ARG A 94 -1.18 -7.21 10.26
N GLU A 95 -1.11 -7.78 11.45
CA GLU A 95 -0.96 -7.02 12.69
C GLU A 95 0.42 -6.35 12.76
N GLU A 96 1.49 -7.08 12.41
CA GLU A 96 2.85 -6.52 12.36
C GLU A 96 2.97 -5.35 11.38
N VAL A 97 2.40 -5.48 10.17
CA VAL A 97 2.34 -4.38 9.20
C VAL A 97 1.61 -3.18 9.77
N THR A 98 0.44 -3.39 10.39
CA THR A 98 -0.33 -2.29 11.00
C THR A 98 0.45 -1.58 12.12
N GLU A 99 1.21 -2.34 12.93
CA GLU A 99 2.08 -1.76 13.95
C GLU A 99 3.23 -0.96 13.34
N LEU A 100 3.87 -1.50 12.31
CA LEU A 100 4.97 -0.83 11.61
C LEU A 100 4.51 0.46 10.95
N ASP A 101 3.33 0.48 10.32
CA ASP A 101 2.75 1.70 9.74
C ASP A 101 2.53 2.77 10.79
N ALA A 102 1.97 2.40 11.95
CA ALA A 102 1.76 3.33 13.06
C ALA A 102 3.09 3.90 13.59
N ARG A 103 4.15 3.07 13.62
CA ARG A 103 5.50 3.50 14.02
C ARG A 103 6.13 4.41 12.98
N ILE A 104 5.96 4.12 11.69
CA ILE A 104 6.43 4.96 10.58
C ILE A 104 5.75 6.32 10.64
N GLU A 105 4.41 6.36 10.76
CA GLU A 105 3.64 7.59 10.90
C GLU A 105 4.10 8.42 12.12
N ALA A 106 4.28 7.77 13.28
CA ALA A 106 4.73 8.44 14.49
C ALA A 106 6.13 9.04 14.35
N ARG A 107 7.03 8.36 13.63
CA ARG A 107 8.38 8.86 13.32
C ARG A 107 8.35 9.99 12.30
N PHE A 108 7.55 9.86 11.26
CA PHE A 108 7.38 10.89 10.25
C PHE A 108 6.90 12.21 10.85
N ARG A 109 5.93 12.18 11.76
CA ARG A 109 5.43 13.39 12.45
C ARG A 109 6.49 14.13 13.29
N GLN A 110 7.60 13.47 13.63
CA GLN A 110 8.72 14.09 14.35
C GLN A 110 9.75 14.73 13.40
N HIS A 111 9.61 14.53 12.08
CA HIS A 111 10.51 15.06 11.09
C HIS A 111 10.33 16.58 10.92
N GLN A 112 11.42 17.31 10.72
CA GLN A 112 11.41 18.76 10.55
C GLN A 112 10.53 19.23 9.39
N ASP A 113 10.48 18.44 8.31
CA ASP A 113 9.74 18.77 7.08
C ASP A 113 8.30 18.22 7.07
N ALA A 114 7.84 17.57 8.14
CA ALA A 114 6.56 16.85 8.15
C ALA A 114 5.36 17.79 7.89
N GLU A 115 5.35 18.98 8.50
CA GLU A 115 4.28 19.96 8.32
C GLU A 115 4.20 20.45 6.87
N VAL A 116 5.35 20.72 6.25
CA VAL A 116 5.43 21.17 4.85
C VAL A 116 4.93 20.08 3.92
N ILE A 117 5.33 18.82 4.12
CA ILE A 117 4.89 17.70 3.28
C ILE A 117 3.39 17.44 3.43
N LEU A 118 2.87 17.44 4.66
CA LEU A 118 1.43 17.22 4.93
C LEU A 118 0.54 18.36 4.44
N SER A 119 1.11 19.53 4.17
CA SER A 119 0.37 20.63 3.54
C SER A 119 0.06 20.37 2.05
N LEU A 120 0.77 19.43 1.42
CA LEU A 120 0.53 19.07 0.02
C LEU A 120 -0.77 18.24 -0.10
N PRO A 121 -1.62 18.52 -1.10
CA PRO A 121 -2.86 17.79 -1.28
C PRO A 121 -2.57 16.31 -1.58
N GLY A 122 -3.27 15.41 -0.88
CA GLY A 122 -3.11 13.96 -1.06
C GLY A 122 -1.92 13.34 -0.33
N MET A 123 -1.11 14.12 0.39
CA MET A 123 -0.05 13.58 1.25
C MET A 123 -0.63 13.15 2.59
N ASP A 124 -0.63 11.85 2.84
CA ASP A 124 -0.84 11.28 4.17
C ASP A 124 0.51 11.06 4.89
N PRO A 125 0.52 10.79 6.21
CA PRO A 125 1.76 10.58 6.95
C PRO A 125 2.63 9.42 6.44
N THR A 126 2.01 8.35 5.97
CA THR A 126 2.73 7.17 5.46
C THR A 126 3.42 7.49 4.14
N LEU A 127 2.69 8.12 3.23
CA LEU A 127 3.18 8.58 1.93
C LEU A 127 4.23 9.69 2.08
N GLY A 128 4.06 10.58 3.06
CA GLY A 128 5.06 11.57 3.41
C GLY A 128 6.36 10.94 3.92
N ALA A 129 6.27 9.86 4.70
CA ALA A 129 7.44 9.11 5.15
C ALA A 129 8.15 8.42 3.98
N GLU A 130 7.38 7.82 3.06
CA GLU A 130 7.91 7.24 1.82
C GLU A 130 8.61 8.29 0.96
N PHE A 131 8.01 9.48 0.85
CA PHE A 131 8.60 10.59 0.10
C PHE A 131 9.96 11.01 0.67
N ILE A 132 10.08 11.17 1.99
CA ILE A 132 11.36 11.48 2.65
C ILE A 132 12.39 10.38 2.43
N ALA A 133 11.98 9.11 2.52
CA ALA A 133 12.88 7.99 2.27
C ALA A 133 13.38 7.97 0.81
N ALA A 134 12.50 8.28 -0.15
CA ALA A 134 12.84 8.33 -1.57
C ALA A 134 13.78 9.49 -1.93
N THR A 135 13.70 10.62 -1.22
CA THR A 135 14.58 11.78 -1.40
C THR A 135 15.90 11.65 -0.64
N GLY A 136 16.08 10.60 0.15
CA GLY A 136 17.29 10.38 0.95
C GLY A 136 17.32 11.18 2.27
N GLY A 137 16.18 11.72 2.71
CA GLY A 137 16.06 12.39 4.00
C GLY A 137 16.40 13.88 4.02
N ASP A 138 16.81 14.45 2.89
CA ASP A 138 17.14 15.88 2.77
C ASP A 138 16.34 16.54 1.64
N LEU A 139 15.53 17.54 2.00
CA LEU A 139 14.75 18.32 1.03
C LEU A 139 15.46 19.58 0.53
N SER A 140 16.68 19.85 1.00
CA SER A 140 17.49 21.00 0.55
C SER A 140 17.70 21.00 -0.98
N THR A 141 17.71 19.81 -1.59
CA THR A 141 17.82 19.60 -3.04
C THR A 141 16.69 20.24 -3.85
N PHE A 142 15.51 20.46 -3.23
CA PHE A 142 14.37 21.08 -3.90
C PHE A 142 14.40 22.61 -3.84
N GLY A 143 15.29 23.22 -3.04
CA GLY A 143 15.52 24.67 -3.00
C GLY A 143 14.33 25.53 -2.53
N GLY A 144 13.20 24.93 -2.16
CA GLY A 144 12.04 25.62 -1.58
C GLY A 144 10.73 24.82 -1.70
N PRO A 145 9.73 25.12 -0.84
CA PRO A 145 8.46 24.38 -0.76
C PRO A 145 7.62 24.48 -2.04
N ASP A 146 7.71 25.58 -2.80
CA ASP A 146 6.98 25.75 -4.07
C ASP A 146 7.34 24.68 -5.11
N ARG A 147 8.55 24.09 -5.01
CA ARG A 147 9.01 23.03 -5.92
C ARG A 147 8.53 21.63 -5.49
N LEU A 148 8.02 21.47 -4.28
CA LEU A 148 7.43 20.22 -3.79
C LEU A 148 6.03 19.97 -4.34
N ALA A 149 5.33 21.03 -4.79
CA ALA A 149 3.97 20.93 -5.33
C ALA A 149 3.85 19.97 -6.54
N GLY A 150 4.92 19.80 -7.31
CA GLY A 150 4.97 18.84 -8.43
C GLY A 150 4.96 17.37 -8.01
N PHE A 151 5.13 17.08 -6.73
CA PHE A 151 5.14 15.72 -6.16
C PHE A 151 3.87 15.37 -5.38
N ALA A 152 2.90 16.29 -5.33
CA ALA A 152 1.60 15.99 -4.76
C ALA A 152 0.93 14.86 -5.56
N PRO A 153 0.37 13.83 -4.90
CA PRO A 153 -0.36 12.77 -5.58
C PRO A 153 -1.46 13.34 -6.45
N ALA A 154 -1.44 13.02 -7.75
CA ALA A 154 -2.51 13.40 -8.65
C ALA A 154 -3.80 12.64 -8.24
N PRO A 155 -4.96 13.32 -8.13
CA PRO A 155 -6.23 12.65 -7.92
C PRO A 155 -6.45 11.63 -9.05
N TRP A 156 -6.60 10.35 -8.71
CA TRP A 156 -6.88 9.27 -9.66
C TRP A 156 -8.33 9.29 -10.16
N ASP A 157 -8.93 10.48 -10.31
CA ASP A 157 -10.29 10.60 -10.83
C ASP A 157 -10.34 11.59 -12.00
N SER A 158 -9.81 11.15 -13.13
CA SER A 158 -10.18 11.67 -14.44
C SER A 158 -10.98 10.62 -15.20
N GLY A 159 -12.08 10.19 -14.58
CA GLY A 159 -13.01 9.20 -15.08
C GLY A 159 -14.44 9.71 -15.34
N SER A 160 -14.77 11.01 -15.22
CA SER A 160 -15.99 11.60 -15.82
C SER A 160 -16.15 13.08 -15.43
N GLY A 161 -15.95 14.00 -16.36
CA GLY A 161 -16.20 15.43 -16.09
C GLY A 161 -15.81 16.32 -17.26
N ASN A 162 -16.80 16.78 -18.00
CA ASN A 162 -16.70 17.58 -19.21
C ASN A 162 -16.10 18.98 -18.93
N LEU A 163 -14.81 19.19 -19.19
CA LEU A 163 -14.24 20.53 -19.35
C LEU A 163 -14.07 20.84 -20.83
N ARG A 164 -14.99 21.67 -21.32
CA ARG A 164 -14.88 22.40 -22.59
C ARG A 164 -13.48 22.97 -22.71
N ARG A 165 -12.72 22.42 -23.65
CA ARG A 165 -11.38 22.86 -24.03
C ARG A 165 -11.49 24.24 -24.69
N HIS A 166 -11.35 25.30 -23.90
CA HIS A 166 -10.81 26.54 -24.44
C HIS A 166 -9.33 26.30 -24.71
N ARG A 167 -8.96 26.19 -25.99
CA ARG A 167 -7.55 26.19 -26.41
C ARG A 167 -6.95 27.53 -25.97
N ALA A 168 -6.14 27.50 -24.92
CA ALA A 168 -5.10 28.50 -24.75
C ALA A 168 -3.99 28.14 -25.74
N SER A 169 -3.73 29.02 -26.70
CA SER A 169 -2.63 28.91 -27.65
C SER A 169 -1.30 28.79 -26.91
N PRO A 170 -0.33 27.99 -27.38
CA PRO A 170 1.01 28.02 -26.83
C PRO A 170 1.65 29.36 -27.22
N CYS A 171 2.00 30.17 -26.23
CA CYS A 171 2.94 31.27 -26.44
C CYS A 171 4.28 30.66 -26.87
N GLN A 172 4.54 30.74 -28.17
CA GLN A 172 5.88 30.60 -28.74
C GLN A 172 6.73 31.77 -28.21
N GLY A 173 7.56 31.49 -27.21
CA GLY A 173 8.72 32.31 -26.87
C GLY A 173 9.94 31.73 -27.57
N SER A 174 10.41 32.42 -28.60
CA SER A 174 11.56 32.08 -29.44
C SER A 174 12.86 31.95 -28.65
N LEU A 175 13.47 30.76 -28.66
CA LEU A 175 14.92 30.64 -28.50
C LEU A 175 15.55 30.88 -29.89
N THR A 176 16.08 32.08 -30.11
CA THR A 176 16.96 32.34 -31.25
C THR A 176 18.34 32.77 -30.76
N ALA A 177 19.32 31.93 -31.15
CA ALA A 177 20.72 32.21 -31.48
C ALA A 177 21.57 32.98 -30.43
N ALA A 178 22.45 32.27 -29.72
CA ALA A 178 23.82 31.98 -30.16
C ALA A 178 24.79 33.11 -29.79
N GLU A 179 25.65 32.85 -28.80
CA GLU A 179 27.00 33.38 -28.85
C GLU A 179 28.00 32.24 -28.64
N GLN A 180 28.95 32.22 -29.56
CA GLN A 180 29.82 31.13 -29.91
C GLN A 180 31.24 31.58 -29.58
N THR A 181 31.85 30.98 -28.56
CA THR A 181 33.31 30.89 -28.45
C THR A 181 33.68 29.48 -27.98
N ARG A 182 34.22 28.70 -28.92
CA ARG A 182 34.95 27.44 -28.73
C ARG A 182 36.41 27.76 -28.34
N PRO A 183 37.32 26.77 -28.17
CA PRO A 183 37.27 25.51 -27.41
C PRO A 183 38.54 25.31 -26.56
N VAL A 184 38.54 24.49 -25.49
CA VAL A 184 39.79 23.79 -25.08
C VAL A 184 39.46 22.37 -24.61
N CYS A 185 40.12 21.42 -25.28
CA CYS A 185 40.21 20.01 -24.92
C CYS A 185 40.79 19.84 -23.51
N GLY A 186 40.17 18.99 -22.69
CA GLY A 186 40.73 18.50 -21.43
C GLY A 186 40.31 17.06 -21.20
N ARG A 187 40.98 16.15 -21.89
CA ARG A 187 40.78 14.69 -21.79
C ARG A 187 41.27 14.19 -20.42
N ALA A 188 40.41 13.40 -19.79
CA ALA A 188 40.65 12.34 -18.81
C ALA A 188 42.10 12.07 -18.33
N ALA A 189 42.28 12.09 -17.01
CA ALA A 189 43.37 11.39 -16.34
C ALA A 189 42.84 10.69 -15.09
N LEU A 190 42.30 9.48 -15.24
CA LEU A 190 42.34 8.45 -14.19
C LEU A 190 42.52 7.10 -14.89
N ARG A 191 43.76 6.61 -14.82
CA ARG A 191 44.17 5.28 -15.27
C ARG A 191 43.67 4.27 -14.25
N ASN A 192 42.79 3.36 -14.67
CA ASN A 192 42.60 2.11 -13.95
C ASN A 192 43.58 1.06 -14.50
N SER A 193 44.37 0.55 -13.58
CA SER A 193 45.08 -0.72 -13.64
C SER A 193 44.11 -1.86 -13.95
N CYS A 194 44.38 -2.62 -15.00
CA CYS A 194 44.03 -4.03 -15.04
C CYS A 194 45.02 -4.77 -15.94
N SER A 195 45.81 -5.60 -15.27
CA SER A 195 46.54 -6.76 -15.71
C SER A 195 45.95 -7.45 -16.94
N ASP A 196 46.79 -7.77 -17.93
CA ASP A 196 46.63 -9.04 -18.64
C ASP A 196 47.98 -9.63 -19.02
N GLN A 197 48.08 -10.93 -18.76
CA GLN A 197 49.18 -11.81 -19.09
C GLN A 197 49.16 -12.03 -20.60
N HIS A 198 50.34 -12.06 -21.24
CA HIS A 198 50.77 -13.19 -22.06
C HIS A 198 52.04 -12.82 -22.84
N ARG A 199 53.05 -13.66 -22.62
CA ARG A 199 54.20 -13.99 -23.47
C ARG A 199 55.54 -13.35 -23.14
#